data_AF-A0A348V7N1-F1
#
_entry.id   AF-A0A348V7N1-F1
#
_cell.length_a   1.000
_cell.length_b   1.000
_cell.length_c   1.000
_cell.angle_alpha   90.00
_cell.angle_beta   90.00
_cell.angle_gamma   90.00
#
_symmetry.space_group_name_H-M   'P 1'
#
loop_
_entity.id
_entity.type
_entity.pdbx_description
1 polymer ?
#
loop_
_entity_poly.entity_id
_entity_poly.type
_entity_poly.pdbx_seq_one_letter_code
_entity_poly.pdbx_strand_id
1 'polypeptide(L)'
;MNRRKFIKNTGWTFVGLAATGSLLQGCQPKSKEAKKIMPSPHSLKLYWGDIHNHCNLTYGHGDMRDAFEAAREQLDFVSVTPHAMWEDIPGRNDLRLQWVVDYHTKSFDALRAGKWDEYVKMTNEYNKENEFLTFLSYECHDMAHGDHVALLYDLEGTMVDPSNAMQLKARLKGQKAFVTPHHMGYQTGFRGYNWKTFQEDGQTPFVEMYSRHGLAESDDGDYNYLHDMGPRQWEGTVLYGLEQGYKFGIIGSTDQHAGYPGSYGDGRVMALAPSLKRDDIWHALQNRNVGCATGDKIKIDFRINDAIMGEVIRGNSRRIYLNVEGENSVDYVDIIKNGKCIARMNGPLIPEVPQEDPVRCKIKVEFGWNREEEYVHWNGKLSIDKGMINQITPCFRGAAYTSPQPGEKAFETRVNRILSSSEKDVELDMYSAKNPNTTTPSMQGVILDLTIPKEGNLTADFNGKRFTHPIGELLHGSKAHFMIGWLSEAVSFNRAIPESAFQVEHYMEDTVAEREVDYYYVRVRQKNQQWAWSSPIWVEKI
;
A
#
# COMPACT_ATOMS: atom_id res chain seq x y z
N MET A 1 23.04 -7.84 -24.90
CA MET A 1 23.28 -9.16 -24.27
C MET A 1 22.46 -10.24 -25.01
N ASN A 2 22.94 -11.50 -25.11
CA ASN A 2 22.21 -12.57 -25.81
C ASN A 2 20.96 -13.00 -25.01
N ARG A 3 19.75 -12.74 -25.52
CA ARG A 3 18.46 -13.07 -24.87
C ARG A 3 18.40 -14.51 -24.32
N ARG A 4 19.00 -15.48 -25.03
CA ARG A 4 19.03 -16.89 -24.60
C ARG A 4 19.85 -17.12 -23.33
N LYS A 5 20.91 -16.34 -23.10
CA LYS A 5 21.76 -16.46 -21.90
C LYS A 5 21.09 -15.84 -20.67
N PHE A 6 20.30 -14.78 -20.84
CA PHE A 6 19.53 -14.18 -19.76
C PHE A 6 18.41 -15.11 -19.27
N ILE A 7 17.60 -15.64 -20.20
CA ILE A 7 16.50 -16.56 -19.89
C ILE A 7 17.03 -17.82 -19.19
N LYS A 8 18.16 -18.38 -19.67
CA LYS A 8 18.79 -19.56 -19.06
C LYS A 8 19.34 -19.34 -17.64
N ASN A 9 19.64 -18.11 -17.24
CA ASN A 9 20.36 -17.81 -16.00
C ASN A 9 19.50 -17.12 -14.94
N THR A 10 18.25 -16.79 -15.25
CA THR A 10 17.36 -16.05 -14.33
C THR A 10 15.95 -16.63 -14.26
N GLY A 11 15.57 -17.50 -15.21
CA GLY A 11 14.24 -18.11 -15.28
C GLY A 11 13.11 -17.16 -15.70
N TRP A 12 13.40 -15.89 -15.98
CA TRP A 12 12.41 -14.90 -16.43
C TRP A 12 11.90 -15.19 -17.84
N THR A 13 10.61 -15.00 -18.06
CA THR A 13 9.98 -15.09 -19.39
C THR A 13 9.22 -13.82 -19.73
N PHE A 14 9.17 -13.48 -21.03
CA PHE A 14 8.53 -12.27 -21.53
C PHE A 14 7.43 -12.64 -22.51
N VAL A 15 6.25 -12.05 -22.34
CA VAL A 15 5.11 -12.22 -23.26
C VAL A 15 4.61 -10.83 -23.68
N GLY A 16 4.56 -10.60 -24.99
CA GLY A 16 4.15 -9.34 -25.62
C GLY A 16 4.39 -9.44 -27.13
N LEU A 17 3.38 -9.07 -27.94
CA LEU A 17 3.39 -9.24 -29.40
C LEU A 17 4.62 -8.57 -30.03
N ALA A 18 5.35 -9.36 -30.80
CA ALA A 18 6.56 -8.99 -31.51
C ALA A 18 6.32 -7.83 -32.49
N ALA A 19 6.59 -6.58 -32.11
CA ALA A 19 6.59 -5.47 -33.06
C ALA A 19 7.41 -4.22 -32.68
N THR A 20 8.30 -4.22 -31.69
CA THR A 20 9.25 -3.09 -31.54
C THR A 20 10.61 -3.60 -31.08
N GLY A 21 11.70 -2.91 -31.47
CA GLY A 21 13.09 -3.32 -31.28
C GLY A 21 13.55 -3.32 -29.82
N SER A 22 12.91 -4.10 -28.94
CA SER A 22 13.21 -4.14 -27.51
C SER A 22 14.65 -4.63 -27.26
N LEU A 23 15.48 -3.77 -26.70
CA LEU A 23 16.73 -4.16 -26.06
C LEU A 23 16.39 -4.79 -24.70
N LEU A 24 16.39 -6.13 -24.64
CA LEU A 24 16.21 -6.85 -23.37
C LEU A 24 17.47 -6.70 -22.52
N GLN A 25 17.36 -5.94 -21.43
CA GLN A 25 18.23 -6.05 -20.28
C GLN A 25 17.37 -6.62 -19.16
N GLY A 26 17.83 -7.71 -18.56
CA GLY A 26 17.37 -8.07 -17.24
C GLY A 26 18.57 -8.18 -16.31
N CYS A 27 18.30 -8.22 -15.01
CA CYS A 27 19.27 -8.04 -13.94
C CYS A 27 20.64 -8.68 -14.22
N GLN A 28 21.59 -7.82 -14.57
CA GLN A 28 22.95 -7.92 -14.09
C GLN A 28 23.25 -6.64 -13.31
N PRO A 29 24.18 -6.65 -12.35
CA PRO A 29 24.69 -5.45 -11.65
C PRO A 29 25.39 -4.44 -12.59
N LYS A 30 25.17 -4.53 -13.91
CA LYS A 30 25.73 -3.70 -14.99
C LYS A 30 24.71 -3.39 -16.09
N SER A 31 23.43 -3.14 -15.78
CA SER A 31 22.55 -2.37 -16.67
C SER A 31 23.02 -0.90 -16.72
N LYS A 32 24.20 -0.68 -17.30
CA LYS A 32 24.74 0.67 -17.54
C LYS A 32 24.14 1.29 -18.79
N GLU A 33 23.34 0.58 -19.57
CA GLU A 33 22.85 1.04 -20.87
C GLU A 33 21.43 1.63 -20.76
N ALA A 34 20.47 0.98 -20.09
CA ALA A 34 19.14 1.55 -19.88
C ALA A 34 19.18 2.84 -19.03
N LYS A 35 19.91 2.82 -17.91
CA LYS A 35 20.17 4.03 -17.09
C LYS A 35 20.97 5.12 -17.80
N LYS A 36 21.72 4.80 -18.86
CA LYS A 36 22.37 5.82 -19.72
C LYS A 36 21.38 6.46 -20.69
N ILE A 37 20.41 5.70 -21.20
CA ILE A 37 19.38 6.17 -22.13
C ILE A 37 18.35 7.05 -21.39
N MET A 38 18.00 6.66 -20.16
CA MET A 38 17.10 7.40 -19.28
C MET A 38 17.68 7.49 -17.86
N PRO A 39 18.52 8.50 -17.56
CA PRO A 39 19.11 8.68 -16.23
C PRO A 39 18.02 8.89 -15.18
N SER A 40 18.22 8.38 -13.97
CA SER A 40 17.27 8.54 -12.87
C SER A 40 17.07 10.03 -12.56
N PRO A 41 15.83 10.49 -12.28
CA PRO A 41 15.61 11.81 -11.73
C PRO A 41 16.24 11.86 -10.33
N HIS A 42 17.49 12.34 -10.26
CA HIS A 42 18.35 12.30 -9.07
C HIS A 42 17.78 12.98 -7.81
N SER A 43 16.63 13.66 -7.91
CA SER A 43 16.03 14.47 -6.84
C SER A 43 14.86 13.81 -6.10
N LEU A 44 14.25 12.72 -6.59
CA LEU A 44 13.03 12.16 -6.00
C LEU A 44 13.28 10.90 -5.16
N LYS A 45 12.52 10.76 -4.07
CA LYS A 45 12.52 9.62 -3.16
C LYS A 45 11.09 9.10 -3.00
N LEU A 46 10.98 7.83 -2.59
CA LEU A 46 9.72 7.19 -2.27
C LEU A 46 9.42 7.32 -0.78
N TYR A 47 8.24 7.81 -0.47
CA TYR A 47 7.67 7.88 0.88
C TYR A 47 6.38 7.07 0.93
N TRP A 48 6.12 6.45 2.08
CA TRP A 48 5.00 5.55 2.29
C TRP A 48 4.05 6.13 3.33
N GLY A 49 2.75 6.12 3.03
CA GLY A 49 1.77 6.61 3.97
C GLY A 49 0.45 5.89 3.93
N ASP A 50 -0.44 6.34 4.80
CA ASP A 50 -1.83 5.89 4.90
C ASP A 50 -2.67 7.12 5.25
N ILE A 51 -3.54 7.55 4.33
CA ILE A 51 -4.32 8.78 4.49
C ILE A 51 -5.81 8.50 4.68
N HIS A 52 -6.17 7.23 4.88
CA HIS A 52 -7.53 6.84 5.18
C HIS A 52 -7.57 5.61 6.11
N ASN A 53 -7.89 5.84 7.38
CA ASN A 53 -8.06 4.84 8.43
C ASN A 53 -8.86 5.42 9.60
N HIS A 54 -9.32 4.59 10.52
CA HIS A 54 -10.17 4.98 11.62
C HIS A 54 -9.70 4.47 12.98
N CYS A 55 -10.07 5.19 14.02
CA CYS A 55 -9.89 4.81 15.42
C CYS A 55 -11.13 5.17 16.26
N ASN A 56 -11.07 4.99 17.58
CA ASN A 56 -12.13 5.30 18.54
C ASN A 56 -12.47 6.80 18.71
N LEU A 57 -11.84 7.68 17.93
CA LEU A 57 -12.21 9.10 17.85
C LEU A 57 -13.69 9.23 17.44
N THR A 58 -14.13 8.40 16.51
CA THR A 58 -15.54 8.24 16.11
C THR A 58 -15.98 6.82 16.41
N TYR A 59 -16.54 6.08 15.45
CA TYR A 59 -16.99 4.71 15.67
C TYR A 59 -15.98 3.65 15.19
N GLY A 60 -14.69 3.98 15.04
CA GLY A 60 -13.66 2.94 14.96
C GLY A 60 -13.36 2.34 16.34
N HIS A 61 -12.41 1.40 16.37
CA HIS A 61 -11.83 0.82 17.58
C HIS A 61 -10.37 1.26 17.73
N GLY A 62 -9.79 1.03 18.91
CA GLY A 62 -8.39 1.38 19.17
C GLY A 62 -8.20 2.87 19.50
N ASP A 63 -7.28 3.17 20.40
CA ASP A 63 -7.01 4.55 20.80
C ASP A 63 -6.32 5.35 19.70
N MET A 64 -6.62 6.65 19.61
CA MET A 64 -6.00 7.55 18.65
C MET A 64 -4.48 7.64 18.84
N ARG A 65 -4.00 7.62 20.10
CA ARG A 65 -2.56 7.62 20.38
C ARG A 65 -1.89 6.35 19.86
N ASP A 66 -2.48 5.19 20.12
CA ASP A 66 -1.98 3.91 19.60
C ASP A 66 -1.97 3.86 18.07
N ALA A 67 -2.96 4.49 17.42
CA ALA A 67 -2.97 4.62 15.96
C ALA A 67 -1.76 5.41 15.43
N PHE A 68 -1.43 6.55 16.06
CA PHE A 68 -0.23 7.30 15.69
C PHE A 68 1.07 6.54 16.00
N GLU A 69 1.15 5.85 17.14
CA GLU A 69 2.31 5.00 17.47
C GLU A 69 2.48 3.85 16.45
N ALA A 70 1.40 3.15 16.10
CA ALA A 70 1.43 2.10 15.08
C ALA A 70 1.84 2.64 13.69
N ALA A 71 1.39 3.83 13.33
CA ALA A 71 1.77 4.47 12.07
C ALA A 71 3.28 4.79 12.02
N ARG A 72 3.85 5.36 13.10
CA ARG A 72 5.28 5.71 13.18
C ARG A 72 6.22 4.54 12.97
N GLU A 73 5.79 3.34 13.35
CA GLU A 73 6.61 2.13 13.20
C GLU A 73 6.78 1.70 11.73
N GLN A 74 5.92 2.15 10.81
CA GLN A 74 5.90 1.62 9.44
C GLN A 74 5.68 2.64 8.31
N LEU A 75 5.27 3.87 8.61
CA LEU A 75 4.92 4.91 7.63
C LEU A 75 5.79 6.17 7.80
N ASP A 76 5.99 6.89 6.69
CA ASP A 76 6.61 8.21 6.64
C ASP A 76 5.59 9.33 6.86
N PHE A 77 4.32 9.11 6.47
CA PHE A 77 3.24 10.05 6.69
C PHE A 77 1.88 9.36 6.94
N VAL A 78 1.00 10.02 7.68
CA VAL A 78 -0.31 9.45 8.04
C VAL A 78 -1.41 10.52 8.09
N SER A 79 -2.66 10.11 7.91
CA SER A 79 -3.82 10.81 8.44
C SER A 79 -4.73 9.82 9.16
N VAL A 80 -5.10 10.08 10.42
CA VAL A 80 -6.19 9.35 11.08
C VAL A 80 -7.49 10.03 10.69
N THR A 81 -8.47 9.31 10.16
CA THR A 81 -9.65 9.89 9.53
C THR A 81 -10.90 9.63 10.38
N PRO A 82 -11.40 10.60 11.16
CA PRO A 82 -12.72 10.47 11.77
C PRO A 82 -13.83 10.43 10.71
N HIS A 83 -14.82 9.57 10.93
CA HIS A 83 -16.10 9.68 10.24
C HIS A 83 -16.87 10.89 10.76
N ALA A 84 -17.28 11.81 9.91
CA ALA A 84 -17.78 13.10 10.38
C ALA A 84 -19.22 13.44 9.98
N MET A 85 -19.77 12.80 8.94
CA MET A 85 -21.13 13.07 8.46
C MET A 85 -21.70 11.98 7.53
N TRP A 86 -23.03 11.84 7.56
CA TRP A 86 -23.82 11.03 6.62
C TRP A 86 -25.29 11.51 6.60
N GLU A 87 -25.58 12.56 5.84
CA GLU A 87 -26.90 13.21 5.89
C GLU A 87 -27.99 12.33 5.28
N ASP A 88 -27.70 11.73 4.12
CA ASP A 88 -28.61 10.89 3.34
C ASP A 88 -28.62 9.41 3.78
N ILE A 89 -28.28 9.14 5.05
CA ILE A 89 -28.31 7.81 5.64
C ILE A 89 -29.69 7.14 5.42
N PRO A 90 -29.75 5.99 4.72
CA PRO A 90 -31.00 5.33 4.44
C PRO A 90 -31.59 4.74 5.73
N GLY A 91 -32.90 4.51 5.74
CA GLY A 91 -33.53 3.76 6.83
C GLY A 91 -33.70 4.51 8.15
N ARG A 92 -33.66 5.86 8.17
CA ARG A 92 -34.03 6.66 9.36
C ARG A 92 -35.42 6.32 9.93
N ASN A 93 -36.32 5.79 9.08
CA ASN A 93 -37.65 5.34 9.47
C ASN A 93 -37.75 3.80 9.64
N ASP A 94 -36.64 3.07 9.48
CA ASP A 94 -36.57 1.62 9.63
C ASP A 94 -35.99 1.26 11.00
N LEU A 95 -36.84 0.73 11.89
CA LEU A 95 -36.45 0.36 13.25
C LEU A 95 -35.29 -0.65 13.29
N ARG A 96 -35.08 -1.45 12.24
CA ARG A 96 -33.94 -2.39 12.16
C ARG A 96 -32.61 -1.67 12.02
N LEU A 97 -32.62 -0.48 11.42
CA LEU A 97 -31.44 0.34 11.15
C LEU A 97 -31.26 1.46 12.19
N GLN A 98 -32.20 1.61 13.13
CA GLN A 98 -32.13 2.65 14.17
C GLN A 98 -30.82 2.60 14.95
N TRP A 99 -30.36 1.40 15.33
CA TRP A 99 -29.10 1.27 16.05
C TRP A 99 -27.91 1.78 15.22
N VAL A 100 -27.93 1.53 13.90
CA VAL A 100 -26.90 2.00 12.96
C VAL A 100 -26.90 3.52 12.91
N VAL A 101 -28.07 4.11 12.67
CA VAL A 101 -28.24 5.56 12.60
C VAL A 101 -27.80 6.23 13.91
N ASP A 102 -28.17 5.64 15.05
CA ASP A 102 -27.86 6.18 16.37
C ASP A 102 -26.36 6.20 16.66
N TYR A 103 -25.61 5.15 16.34
CA TYR A 103 -24.16 5.13 16.65
C TYR A 103 -23.36 6.08 15.76
N HIS A 104 -23.77 6.24 14.49
CA HIS A 104 -23.15 7.20 13.57
C HIS A 104 -23.40 8.63 14.07
N THR A 105 -24.67 9.01 14.25
CA THR A 105 -25.07 10.37 14.62
C THR A 105 -24.46 10.81 15.96
N LYS A 106 -24.47 9.93 16.98
CA LYS A 106 -23.83 10.22 18.28
C LYS A 106 -22.33 10.46 18.14
N SER A 107 -21.64 9.69 17.31
CA SER A 107 -20.20 9.87 17.05
C SER A 107 -19.92 11.19 16.33
N PHE A 108 -20.77 11.57 15.38
CA PHE A 108 -20.66 12.84 14.65
C PHE A 108 -20.88 14.06 15.57
N ASP A 109 -21.83 13.97 16.49
CA ASP A 109 -22.08 15.02 17.49
C ASP A 109 -20.92 15.14 18.47
N ALA A 110 -20.39 13.99 18.95
CA ALA A 110 -19.22 13.96 19.83
C ALA A 110 -17.97 14.57 19.15
N LEU A 111 -17.79 14.34 17.84
CA LEU A 111 -16.72 14.94 17.06
C LEU A 111 -16.78 16.47 17.10
N ARG A 112 -17.99 17.05 16.90
CA ARG A 112 -18.25 18.50 16.95
C ARG A 112 -18.19 19.08 18.36
N ALA A 113 -18.47 18.28 19.39
CA ALA A 113 -18.50 18.70 20.78
C ALA A 113 -17.12 18.78 21.47
N GLY A 114 -16.02 18.80 20.71
CA GLY A 114 -14.66 19.03 21.20
C GLY A 114 -13.63 17.95 20.83
N LYS A 115 -14.07 16.77 20.39
CA LYS A 115 -13.13 15.71 19.95
C LYS A 115 -12.30 16.12 18.71
N TRP A 116 -12.83 16.98 17.84
CA TRP A 116 -12.05 17.55 16.74
C TRP A 116 -10.83 18.33 17.25
N ASP A 117 -10.99 19.14 18.30
CA ASP A 117 -9.89 19.93 18.87
C ASP A 117 -8.83 19.02 19.52
N GLU A 118 -9.25 17.93 20.16
CA GLU A 118 -8.35 16.89 20.69
C GLU A 118 -7.56 16.20 19.56
N TYR A 119 -8.24 15.88 18.46
CA TYR A 119 -7.64 15.31 17.26
C TYR A 119 -6.63 16.26 16.60
N VAL A 120 -6.97 17.54 16.45
CA VAL A 120 -6.07 18.58 15.94
C VAL A 120 -4.83 18.67 16.80
N LYS A 121 -4.99 18.75 18.13
CA LYS A 121 -3.87 18.83 19.07
C LYS A 121 -2.93 17.62 18.95
N MET A 122 -3.47 16.40 18.92
CA MET A 122 -2.65 15.20 18.83
C MET A 122 -1.99 15.05 17.45
N THR A 123 -2.70 15.39 16.38
CA THR A 123 -2.12 15.42 15.02
C THR A 123 -0.89 16.34 14.96
N ASN A 124 -0.97 17.52 15.59
CA ASN A 124 0.17 18.44 15.71
C ASN A 124 1.30 17.90 16.60
N GLU A 125 0.98 17.21 17.70
CA GLU A 125 1.97 16.59 18.60
C GLU A 125 2.90 15.61 17.85
N TYR A 126 2.34 14.84 16.92
CA TYR A 126 3.08 13.85 16.14
C TYR A 126 3.73 14.41 14.87
N ASN A 127 3.32 15.58 14.39
CA ASN A 127 3.86 16.12 13.15
C ASN A 127 5.33 16.57 13.30
N LYS A 128 6.23 15.95 12.54
CA LYS A 128 7.63 16.32 12.51
C LYS A 128 8.24 16.17 11.11
N GLU A 129 8.54 17.31 10.50
CA GLU A 129 9.22 17.41 9.21
C GLU A 129 10.49 16.55 9.17
N ASN A 130 10.69 15.83 8.07
CA ASN A 130 11.80 14.91 7.82
C ASN A 130 11.88 13.67 8.73
N GLU A 131 10.87 13.43 9.59
CA GLU A 131 10.79 12.24 10.44
C GLU A 131 9.45 11.51 10.25
N PHE A 132 8.34 12.21 10.45
CA PHE A 132 7.00 11.65 10.38
C PHE A 132 5.98 12.77 10.18
N LEU A 133 5.28 12.79 9.05
CA LEU A 133 4.28 13.84 8.77
C LEU A 133 2.87 13.36 9.10
N THR A 134 2.06 14.27 9.65
CA THR A 134 0.64 14.00 9.88
C THR A 134 -0.22 14.94 9.04
N PHE A 135 -1.43 14.53 8.69
CA PHE A 135 -2.42 15.37 8.03
C PHE A 135 -3.74 15.27 8.76
N LEU A 136 -4.49 16.37 8.81
CA LEU A 136 -5.89 16.32 9.25
C LEU A 136 -6.73 15.77 8.11
N SER A 137 -7.68 14.91 8.45
CA SER A 137 -8.73 14.52 7.52
C SER A 137 -10.04 14.25 8.23
N TYR A 138 -11.09 14.05 7.44
CA TYR A 138 -12.35 13.48 7.88
C TYR A 138 -13.11 12.91 6.70
N GLU A 139 -13.96 11.94 6.97
CA GLU A 139 -14.75 11.25 5.96
C GLU A 139 -16.20 11.76 5.93
N CYS A 140 -16.71 11.91 4.72
CA CYS A 140 -18.11 12.21 4.42
C CYS A 140 -18.73 11.05 3.65
N HIS A 141 -19.72 10.40 4.25
CA HIS A 141 -20.53 9.43 3.55
C HIS A 141 -21.58 10.10 2.66
N ASP A 142 -21.83 9.51 1.48
CA ASP A 142 -22.79 10.04 0.49
C ASP A 142 -23.30 8.92 -0.41
N MET A 143 -24.61 8.63 -0.35
CA MET A 143 -25.20 7.56 -1.15
C MET A 143 -25.13 7.84 -2.65
N ALA A 144 -25.29 9.11 -3.06
CA ALA A 144 -25.46 9.52 -4.44
C ALA A 144 -24.14 9.68 -5.20
N HIS A 145 -23.09 10.14 -4.51
CA HIS A 145 -21.79 10.44 -5.13
C HIS A 145 -20.67 9.50 -4.68
N GLY A 146 -20.95 8.65 -3.70
CA GLY A 146 -19.96 7.84 -3.02
C GLY A 146 -19.23 8.63 -1.95
N ASP A 147 -18.62 7.91 -1.04
CA ASP A 147 -17.97 8.53 0.11
C ASP A 147 -16.67 9.21 -0.28
N HIS A 148 -16.31 10.26 0.46
CA HIS A 148 -15.12 11.06 0.20
C HIS A 148 -14.36 11.36 1.48
N VAL A 149 -13.03 11.36 1.37
CA VAL A 149 -12.12 11.86 2.40
C VAL A 149 -11.73 13.28 2.06
N ALA A 150 -11.94 14.21 2.99
CA ALA A 150 -11.33 15.52 2.96
C ALA A 150 -9.98 15.48 3.66
N LEU A 151 -8.87 15.63 2.93
CA LEU A 151 -7.52 15.76 3.49
C LEU A 151 -7.12 17.24 3.50
N LEU A 152 -6.73 17.77 4.65
CA LEU A 152 -6.38 19.17 4.83
C LEU A 152 -4.87 19.36 4.90
N TYR A 153 -4.37 20.39 4.21
CA TYR A 153 -2.96 20.78 4.30
C TYR A 153 -2.64 21.43 5.65
N ASP A 154 -3.49 22.37 6.08
CA ASP A 154 -3.30 23.17 7.28
C ASP A 154 -3.59 22.33 8.54
N LEU A 155 -2.63 22.29 9.47
CA LEU A 155 -2.74 21.54 10.73
C LEU A 155 -3.67 22.18 11.77
N GLU A 156 -4.22 23.36 11.47
CA GLU A 156 -5.27 24.03 12.26
C GLU A 156 -6.59 24.08 11.46
N GLY A 157 -6.72 23.22 10.45
CA GLY A 157 -7.90 23.13 9.60
C GLY A 157 -9.16 22.81 10.39
N THR A 158 -10.28 23.42 10.01
CA THR A 158 -11.58 23.17 10.63
C THR A 158 -12.44 22.29 9.74
N MET A 159 -13.29 21.48 10.37
CA MET A 159 -14.34 20.77 9.63
C MET A 159 -15.34 21.78 9.06
N VAL A 160 -15.90 21.44 7.91
CA VAL A 160 -17.10 22.07 7.39
C VAL A 160 -18.27 21.10 7.50
N ASP A 161 -19.50 21.62 7.53
CA ASP A 161 -20.74 20.83 7.58
C ASP A 161 -21.43 20.84 6.19
N PRO A 162 -21.13 19.87 5.33
CA PRO A 162 -21.84 19.62 4.10
C PRO A 162 -23.00 18.63 4.30
N SER A 163 -23.96 18.68 3.38
CA SER A 163 -25.05 17.70 3.25
C SER A 163 -24.69 16.53 2.34
N ASN A 164 -23.61 16.63 1.55
CA ASN A 164 -23.12 15.60 0.64
C ASN A 164 -21.69 15.92 0.18
N ALA A 165 -21.04 14.99 -0.52
CA ALA A 165 -19.65 15.13 -0.96
C ALA A 165 -19.44 16.30 -1.94
N MET A 166 -20.44 16.64 -2.77
CA MET A 166 -20.33 17.76 -3.69
C MET A 166 -20.37 19.12 -2.97
N GLN A 167 -21.17 19.23 -1.91
CA GLN A 167 -21.16 20.41 -1.05
C GLN A 167 -19.85 20.49 -0.25
N LEU A 168 -19.28 19.36 0.17
CA LEU A 168 -17.96 19.31 0.82
C LEU A 168 -16.90 19.94 -0.09
N LYS A 169 -16.83 19.50 -1.35
CA LYS A 169 -15.96 20.10 -2.38
C LYS A 169 -16.17 21.61 -2.49
N ALA A 170 -17.42 22.04 -2.63
CA ALA A 170 -17.76 23.45 -2.79
C ALA A 170 -17.36 24.32 -1.58
N ARG A 171 -17.50 23.80 -0.34
CA ARG A 171 -17.17 24.50 0.91
C ARG A 171 -15.65 24.62 1.14
N LEU A 172 -14.90 23.61 0.74
CA LEU A 172 -13.44 23.59 0.82
C LEU A 172 -12.76 24.24 -0.39
N LYS A 173 -13.54 24.68 -1.39
CA LYS A 173 -13.00 25.31 -2.59
C LYS A 173 -12.18 26.55 -2.24
N GLY A 174 -10.96 26.61 -2.74
CA GLY A 174 -10.01 27.70 -2.46
C GLY A 174 -9.16 27.49 -1.19
N GLN A 175 -9.47 26.49 -0.37
CA GLN A 175 -8.59 26.01 0.68
C GLN A 175 -7.62 24.96 0.11
N LYS A 176 -6.45 24.80 0.73
CA LYS A 176 -5.55 23.68 0.41
C LYS A 176 -6.12 22.39 1.02
N ALA A 177 -7.07 21.80 0.31
CA ALA A 177 -7.72 20.56 0.70
C ALA A 177 -7.93 19.67 -0.53
N PHE A 178 -7.71 18.37 -0.35
CA PHE A 178 -8.20 17.37 -1.28
C PHE A 178 -9.54 16.83 -0.78
N VAL A 179 -10.43 16.50 -1.71
CA VAL A 179 -11.69 15.82 -1.45
C VAL A 179 -11.78 14.69 -2.45
N THR A 180 -11.35 13.50 -2.05
CA THR A 180 -11.12 12.36 -2.94
C THR A 180 -12.05 11.20 -2.58
N PRO A 181 -12.58 10.49 -3.58
CA PRO A 181 -13.42 9.33 -3.30
C PRO A 181 -12.58 8.18 -2.77
N HIS A 182 -13.18 7.37 -1.89
CA HIS A 182 -12.57 6.14 -1.40
C HIS A 182 -13.44 4.91 -1.68
N HIS A 183 -12.88 3.71 -1.44
CA HIS A 183 -13.48 2.40 -1.72
C HIS A 183 -14.20 2.28 -3.08
N MET A 184 -13.52 2.69 -4.14
CA MET A 184 -14.04 2.67 -5.52
C MET A 184 -14.69 1.32 -5.91
N GLY A 185 -15.50 1.25 -6.96
CA GLY A 185 -16.04 -0.03 -7.44
C GLY A 185 -17.36 -0.49 -6.82
N TYR A 186 -17.89 0.15 -5.78
CA TYR A 186 -19.28 -0.09 -5.35
C TYR A 186 -20.30 0.49 -6.33
N GLN A 187 -21.56 0.07 -6.18
CA GLN A 187 -22.69 0.53 -6.97
C GLN A 187 -23.06 1.99 -6.65
N THR A 188 -23.15 2.84 -7.68
CA THR A 188 -23.68 4.21 -7.54
C THR A 188 -25.10 4.21 -6.98
N GLY A 189 -25.37 5.09 -6.02
CA GLY A 189 -26.63 5.13 -5.27
C GLY A 189 -26.60 4.31 -3.99
N PHE A 190 -25.53 3.55 -3.74
CA PHE A 190 -25.26 2.80 -2.50
C PHE A 190 -23.82 3.06 -2.04
N ARG A 191 -23.46 4.35 -1.91
CA ARG A 191 -22.11 4.84 -1.55
C ARG A 191 -20.99 4.47 -2.53
N GLY A 192 -21.33 3.89 -3.69
CA GLY A 192 -20.38 3.75 -4.80
C GLY A 192 -20.16 5.05 -5.56
N TYR A 193 -18.91 5.31 -5.92
CA TYR A 193 -18.51 6.55 -6.59
C TYR A 193 -19.27 6.79 -7.90
N ASN A 194 -19.70 8.03 -8.11
CA ASN A 194 -20.39 8.44 -9.33
C ASN A 194 -19.46 9.21 -10.29
N TRP A 195 -18.87 8.51 -11.26
CA TRP A 195 -17.96 9.09 -12.25
C TRP A 195 -18.55 10.23 -13.09
N LYS A 196 -19.88 10.40 -13.16
CA LYS A 196 -20.50 11.55 -13.83
C LYS A 196 -20.23 12.88 -13.09
N THR A 197 -19.79 12.81 -11.84
CA THR A 197 -19.46 13.95 -11.00
C THR A 197 -17.95 14.17 -10.83
N PHE A 198 -17.13 13.35 -11.49
CA PHE A 198 -15.70 13.55 -11.51
C PHE A 198 -15.34 14.87 -12.20
N GLN A 199 -14.39 15.59 -11.62
CA GLN A 199 -13.87 16.83 -12.16
C GLN A 199 -12.33 16.76 -12.11
N GLU A 200 -11.69 17.02 -13.24
CA GLU A 200 -10.24 17.21 -13.31
C GLU A 200 -9.87 18.58 -12.72
N ASP A 201 -9.88 18.67 -11.40
CA ASP A 201 -9.55 19.86 -10.65
C ASP A 201 -8.42 19.62 -9.62
N GLY A 202 -8.03 20.68 -8.91
CA GLY A 202 -6.99 20.59 -7.88
C GLY A 202 -7.44 19.95 -6.57
N GLN A 203 -8.75 19.69 -6.37
CA GLN A 203 -9.29 19.08 -5.15
C GLN A 203 -9.44 17.57 -5.27
N THR A 204 -9.59 17.00 -6.49
CA THR A 204 -9.65 15.55 -6.70
C THR A 204 -8.55 15.05 -7.63
N PRO A 205 -7.26 15.15 -7.22
CA PRO A 205 -6.16 14.68 -8.06
C PRO A 205 -6.08 13.16 -8.14
N PHE A 206 -6.54 12.41 -7.14
CA PHE A 206 -6.43 10.94 -7.09
C PHE A 206 -7.69 10.27 -6.54
N VAL A 207 -7.76 8.94 -6.68
CA VAL A 207 -8.81 8.06 -6.15
C VAL A 207 -8.20 6.86 -5.40
N GLU A 208 -8.88 6.35 -4.37
CA GLU A 208 -8.43 5.17 -3.63
C GLU A 208 -8.92 3.88 -4.30
N MET A 209 -8.00 3.16 -4.93
CA MET A 209 -8.31 1.93 -5.67
C MET A 209 -8.30 0.68 -4.79
N TYR A 210 -7.58 0.71 -3.67
CA TYR A 210 -7.40 -0.44 -2.80
C TYR A 210 -7.44 -0.04 -1.34
N SER A 211 -8.21 -0.81 -0.58
CA SER A 211 -8.25 -0.80 0.89
C SER A 211 -8.73 -2.15 1.41
N ARG A 212 -9.11 -2.25 2.69
CA ARG A 212 -9.81 -3.44 3.22
C ARG A 212 -11.10 -3.79 2.48
N HIS A 213 -11.69 -2.84 1.76
CA HIS A 213 -12.84 -3.11 0.89
C HIS A 213 -12.49 -4.07 -0.25
N GLY A 214 -11.25 -4.04 -0.75
CA GLY A 214 -10.72 -4.88 -1.83
C GLY A 214 -10.06 -4.06 -2.93
N LEU A 215 -9.88 -4.64 -4.13
CA LEU A 215 -9.19 -4.00 -5.26
C LEU A 215 -10.13 -3.57 -6.39
N ALA A 216 -10.36 -2.26 -6.55
CA ALA A 216 -11.26 -1.70 -7.56
C ALA A 216 -10.61 -1.33 -8.91
N GLU A 217 -9.48 -1.96 -9.27
CA GLU A 217 -8.86 -1.75 -10.58
C GLU A 217 -9.86 -2.06 -11.71
N SER A 218 -10.48 -3.23 -11.64
CA SER A 218 -11.56 -3.72 -12.52
C SER A 218 -12.60 -4.50 -11.72
N ASP A 219 -13.72 -4.85 -12.35
CA ASP A 219 -14.77 -5.71 -11.80
C ASP A 219 -14.24 -7.10 -11.43
N ASP A 220 -13.24 -7.59 -12.15
CA ASP A 220 -12.54 -8.87 -11.93
C ASP A 220 -11.19 -8.74 -11.15
N GLY A 221 -10.95 -7.62 -10.47
CA GLY A 221 -9.71 -7.39 -9.71
C GLY A 221 -9.42 -8.45 -8.62
N ASP A 222 -8.14 -8.83 -8.47
CA ASP A 222 -7.64 -9.98 -7.69
C ASP A 222 -8.00 -10.04 -6.19
N TYR A 223 -8.40 -8.92 -5.57
CA TYR A 223 -8.87 -8.89 -4.18
C TYR A 223 -10.36 -8.62 -4.15
N ASN A 224 -11.15 -9.63 -3.77
CA ASN A 224 -12.61 -9.54 -3.75
C ASN A 224 -13.15 -8.53 -2.73
N TYR A 225 -14.37 -8.07 -2.98
CA TYR A 225 -15.13 -7.28 -2.02
C TYR A 225 -15.81 -8.20 -1.03
N LEU A 226 -15.33 -8.16 0.22
CA LEU A 226 -15.86 -8.98 1.32
C LEU A 226 -16.56 -8.13 2.39
N HIS A 227 -16.59 -6.81 2.22
CA HIS A 227 -17.30 -5.88 3.10
C HIS A 227 -18.81 -5.99 2.91
N ASP A 228 -19.58 -5.72 3.96
CA ASP A 228 -21.05 -5.72 3.97
C ASP A 228 -21.71 -4.63 3.09
N MET A 229 -20.91 -3.72 2.51
CA MET A 229 -21.34 -2.68 1.59
C MET A 229 -21.76 -3.21 0.21
N GLY A 230 -21.35 -4.43 -0.12
CA GLY A 230 -21.83 -5.15 -1.31
C GLY A 230 -20.73 -5.64 -2.26
N PRO A 231 -21.11 -6.13 -3.45
CA PRO A 231 -20.17 -6.57 -4.47
C PRO A 231 -19.58 -5.38 -5.24
N ARG A 232 -18.55 -5.68 -6.03
CA ARG A 232 -18.00 -4.73 -7.01
C ARG A 232 -18.89 -4.66 -8.26
N GLN A 233 -18.99 -3.48 -8.84
CA GLN A 233 -19.66 -3.16 -10.10
C GLN A 233 -18.69 -2.48 -11.06
N TRP A 234 -18.71 -2.88 -12.34
CA TRP A 234 -17.82 -2.37 -13.39
C TRP A 234 -17.82 -0.85 -13.49
N GLU A 235 -19.00 -0.20 -13.49
CA GLU A 235 -19.11 1.26 -13.60
C GLU A 235 -18.49 2.00 -12.42
N GLY A 236 -18.27 1.37 -11.27
CA GLY A 236 -17.60 2.00 -10.13
C GLY A 236 -16.07 1.95 -10.20
N THR A 237 -15.50 1.15 -11.11
CA THR A 237 -14.06 0.80 -11.11
C THR A 237 -13.15 1.91 -11.62
N VAL A 238 -11.87 1.82 -11.28
CA VAL A 238 -10.82 2.72 -11.78
C VAL A 238 -10.67 2.63 -13.30
N LEU A 239 -10.67 1.42 -13.88
CA LEU A 239 -10.61 1.27 -15.33
C LEU A 239 -11.80 1.93 -16.03
N TYR A 240 -13.01 1.85 -15.47
CA TYR A 240 -14.16 2.57 -16.04
C TYR A 240 -13.91 4.07 -16.10
N GLY A 241 -13.38 4.68 -15.03
CA GLY A 241 -13.00 6.09 -15.01
C GLY A 241 -11.92 6.46 -16.04
N LEU A 242 -10.88 5.63 -16.18
CA LEU A 242 -9.83 5.83 -17.19
C LEU A 242 -10.36 5.74 -18.62
N GLU A 243 -11.32 4.83 -18.88
CA GLU A 243 -11.95 4.69 -20.20
C GLU A 243 -12.89 5.86 -20.56
N GLN A 244 -13.35 6.65 -19.59
CA GLN A 244 -14.02 7.93 -19.84
C GLN A 244 -13.04 9.06 -20.23
N GLY A 245 -11.73 8.79 -20.18
CA GLY A 245 -10.68 9.77 -20.51
C GLY A 245 -10.23 10.64 -19.33
N TYR A 246 -10.69 10.35 -18.11
CA TYR A 246 -10.33 11.11 -16.93
C TYR A 246 -8.87 10.93 -16.51
N LYS A 247 -8.27 12.00 -15.99
CA LYS A 247 -6.89 12.03 -15.50
C LYS A 247 -6.83 12.13 -13.98
N PHE A 248 -6.44 11.04 -13.32
CA PHE A 248 -6.33 10.96 -11.86
C PHE A 248 -5.24 9.99 -11.40
N GLY A 249 -4.65 10.27 -10.23
CA GLY A 249 -3.69 9.40 -9.57
C GLY A 249 -4.37 8.23 -8.87
N ILE A 250 -3.62 7.18 -8.60
CA ILE A 250 -4.10 5.96 -7.96
C ILE A 250 -3.39 5.79 -6.63
N ILE A 251 -4.15 5.67 -5.56
CA ILE A 251 -3.62 5.37 -4.22
C ILE A 251 -4.27 4.13 -3.62
N GLY A 252 -3.65 3.61 -2.56
CA GLY A 252 -4.32 2.73 -1.61
C GLY A 252 -4.17 3.33 -0.21
N SER A 253 -5.08 2.99 0.69
CA SER A 253 -5.02 3.31 2.11
C SER A 253 -5.77 2.22 2.87
N THR A 254 -5.62 2.15 4.19
CA THR A 254 -6.03 0.90 4.86
C THR A 254 -7.53 0.78 5.06
N ASP A 255 -8.23 1.90 5.29
CA ASP A 255 -9.62 1.92 5.75
C ASP A 255 -9.82 1.01 6.98
N GLN A 256 -8.79 0.99 7.84
CA GLN A 256 -8.75 0.08 8.97
C GLN A 256 -9.51 0.67 10.16
N HIS A 257 -10.34 -0.16 10.81
CA HIS A 257 -11.25 0.29 11.85
C HIS A 257 -10.84 -0.09 13.28
N ALA A 258 -9.58 -0.47 13.51
CA ALA A 258 -9.03 -0.81 14.83
C ALA A 258 -7.82 0.05 15.20
N GLY A 259 -7.72 1.28 14.69
CA GLY A 259 -6.67 2.21 15.06
C GLY A 259 -5.29 1.69 14.71
N TYR A 260 -5.12 1.12 13.51
CA TYR A 260 -3.84 0.58 13.04
C TYR A 260 -3.49 1.06 11.62
N PRO A 261 -3.18 2.35 11.44
CA PRO A 261 -2.75 2.88 10.15
C PRO A 261 -1.55 2.11 9.61
N GLY A 262 -1.53 1.88 8.31
CA GLY A 262 -0.49 1.12 7.63
C GLY A 262 -0.53 -0.40 7.89
N SER A 263 -1.57 -0.92 8.55
CA SER A 263 -1.77 -2.36 8.77
C SER A 263 -1.44 -3.18 7.52
N TYR A 264 -0.50 -4.11 7.67
CA TYR A 264 0.17 -4.75 6.55
C TYR A 264 -0.78 -5.66 5.75
N GLY A 265 -0.93 -5.32 4.47
CA GLY A 265 -1.81 -6.02 3.52
C GLY A 265 -3.12 -5.26 3.24
N ASP A 266 -3.37 -4.16 3.93
CA ASP A 266 -4.66 -3.44 3.83
C ASP A 266 -4.63 -2.19 2.94
N GLY A 267 -3.45 -1.74 2.48
CA GLY A 267 -3.33 -0.60 1.57
C GLY A 267 -2.36 0.46 2.07
N ARG A 268 -1.61 1.08 1.15
CA ARG A 268 -0.62 2.13 1.40
C ARG A 268 -0.51 3.06 0.21
N VAL A 269 -0.27 4.33 0.50
CA VAL A 269 0.10 5.36 -0.47
C VAL A 269 1.61 5.29 -0.68
N MET A 270 2.01 5.25 -1.94
CA MET A 270 3.37 5.55 -2.37
C MET A 270 3.41 7.00 -2.87
N ALA A 271 4.34 7.83 -2.42
CA ALA A 271 4.51 9.21 -2.87
C ALA A 271 5.95 9.47 -3.35
N LEU A 272 6.10 10.02 -4.56
CA LEU A 272 7.38 10.45 -5.12
C LEU A 272 7.59 11.94 -4.82
N ALA A 273 8.50 12.23 -3.89
CA ALA A 273 8.78 13.60 -3.45
C ALA A 273 10.28 13.83 -3.22
N PRO A 274 10.77 15.07 -3.28
CA PRO A 274 12.18 15.35 -3.07
C PRO A 274 12.63 15.26 -1.60
N SER A 275 11.72 15.51 -0.67
CA SER A 275 11.97 15.32 0.76
C SER A 275 10.69 14.99 1.54
N LEU A 276 10.84 14.50 2.78
CA LEU A 276 9.72 14.26 3.68
C LEU A 276 9.32 15.58 4.35
N LYS A 277 8.88 16.52 3.52
CA LYS A 277 8.33 17.79 3.97
C LYS A 277 6.88 17.94 3.57
N ARG A 278 6.08 18.64 4.38
CA ARG A 278 4.64 18.78 4.12
C ARG A 278 4.34 19.26 2.71
N ASP A 279 4.98 20.36 2.27
CA ASP A 279 4.80 20.90 0.91
C ASP A 279 5.21 19.88 -0.17
N ASP A 280 6.30 19.15 0.04
CA ASP A 280 6.82 18.18 -0.94
C ASP A 280 5.90 16.97 -1.09
N ILE A 281 5.40 16.42 0.02
CA ILE A 281 4.41 15.33 0.01
C ILE A 281 3.07 15.84 -0.55
N TRP A 282 2.63 17.04 -0.16
CA TRP A 282 1.40 17.65 -0.67
C TRP A 282 1.46 17.86 -2.19
N HIS A 283 2.58 18.34 -2.72
CA HIS A 283 2.78 18.49 -4.16
C HIS A 283 2.83 17.13 -4.88
N ALA A 284 3.40 16.09 -4.26
CA ALA A 284 3.37 14.75 -4.84
C ALA A 284 1.93 14.24 -4.99
N LEU A 285 1.12 14.40 -3.93
CA LEU A 285 -0.31 14.09 -3.94
C LEU A 285 -1.06 14.92 -5.00
N GLN A 286 -0.84 16.24 -5.03
CA GLN A 286 -1.48 17.17 -5.97
C GLN A 286 -1.17 16.85 -7.44
N ASN A 287 0.09 16.51 -7.74
CA ASN A 287 0.56 16.24 -9.10
C ASN A 287 0.32 14.79 -9.54
N ARG A 288 -0.31 13.96 -8.70
CA ARG A 288 -0.53 12.52 -8.95
C ARG A 288 0.76 11.72 -9.04
N ASN A 289 1.85 12.22 -8.44
CA ASN A 289 3.13 11.51 -8.33
C ASN A 289 3.05 10.46 -7.22
N VAL A 290 2.02 9.63 -7.31
CA VAL A 290 1.60 8.68 -6.28
C VAL A 290 1.41 7.29 -6.85
N GLY A 291 1.33 6.29 -5.99
CA GLY A 291 0.92 4.95 -6.35
C GLY A 291 0.22 4.24 -5.20
N CYS A 292 -0.25 3.05 -5.50
CA CYS A 292 -0.94 2.17 -4.58
C CYS A 292 -0.06 0.97 -4.26
N ALA A 293 0.00 0.54 -3.01
CA ALA A 293 0.53 -0.77 -2.65
C ALA A 293 -0.39 -1.45 -1.62
N THR A 294 -0.44 -2.77 -1.63
CA THR A 294 -1.28 -3.52 -0.67
C THR A 294 -0.65 -3.60 0.71
N GLY A 295 0.69 -3.67 0.80
CA GLY A 295 1.38 -3.82 2.09
C GLY A 295 2.90 -3.75 1.96
N ASP A 296 3.49 -4.59 1.11
CA ASP A 296 4.93 -4.52 0.80
C ASP A 296 5.29 -3.16 0.19
N LYS A 297 6.44 -2.61 0.58
CA LYS A 297 6.99 -1.36 0.03
C LYS A 297 7.62 -1.59 -1.35
N ILE A 298 6.81 -2.02 -2.32
CA ILE A 298 7.23 -2.32 -3.70
C ILE A 298 7.55 -1.01 -4.42
N LYS A 299 8.83 -0.76 -4.66
CA LYS A 299 9.31 0.47 -5.30
C LYS A 299 9.10 0.36 -6.81
N ILE A 300 8.41 1.33 -7.42
CA ILE A 300 8.19 1.42 -8.87
C ILE A 300 8.77 2.74 -9.39
N ASP A 301 9.77 2.65 -10.26
CA ASP A 301 10.26 3.75 -11.10
C ASP A 301 9.74 3.52 -12.52
N PHE A 302 8.63 4.19 -12.85
CA PHE A 302 7.96 4.09 -14.14
C PHE A 302 8.02 5.44 -14.86
N ARG A 303 8.57 5.43 -16.07
CA ARG A 303 8.84 6.65 -16.84
C ARG A 303 8.52 6.47 -18.31
N ILE A 304 8.00 7.53 -18.93
CA ILE A 304 7.83 7.62 -20.38
C ILE A 304 8.51 8.90 -20.87
N ASN A 305 9.55 8.75 -21.69
CA ASN A 305 10.43 9.85 -22.07
C ASN A 305 11.01 10.51 -20.81
N ASP A 306 10.73 11.79 -20.57
CA ASP A 306 11.21 12.50 -19.38
C ASP A 306 10.14 12.56 -18.27
N ALA A 307 8.96 11.96 -18.51
CA ALA A 307 7.83 12.00 -17.59
C ALA A 307 7.88 10.91 -16.53
N ILE A 308 7.33 11.20 -15.36
CA ILE A 308 7.09 10.26 -14.25
C ILE A 308 5.60 9.96 -14.08
N MET A 309 5.27 8.94 -13.27
CA MET A 309 3.88 8.58 -12.95
C MET A 309 3.07 9.80 -12.47
N GLY A 310 1.86 9.98 -13.02
CA GLY A 310 0.97 11.11 -12.73
C GLY A 310 0.96 12.23 -13.79
N GLU A 311 1.98 12.30 -14.64
CA GLU A 311 2.17 13.39 -15.59
C GLU A 311 1.44 13.19 -16.94
N VAL A 312 1.20 14.32 -17.61
CA VAL A 312 0.64 14.39 -18.96
C VAL A 312 1.70 14.99 -19.89
N ILE A 313 2.05 14.27 -20.95
CA ILE A 313 3.04 14.71 -21.94
C ILE A 313 2.51 14.61 -23.36
N ARG A 314 3.24 15.20 -24.30
CA ARG A 314 3.00 15.07 -25.75
C ARG A 314 4.12 14.30 -26.40
N GLY A 315 3.79 13.37 -27.30
CA GLY A 315 4.81 12.64 -28.04
C GLY A 315 4.28 11.52 -28.92
N ASN A 316 4.89 11.36 -30.10
CA ASN A 316 4.60 10.24 -30.99
C ASN A 316 5.52 9.02 -30.75
N SER A 317 6.67 9.23 -30.11
CA SER A 317 7.56 8.15 -29.65
C SER A 317 7.63 8.13 -28.13
N ARG A 318 7.49 6.95 -27.54
CA ARG A 318 7.36 6.74 -26.10
C ARG A 318 8.47 5.78 -25.67
N ARG A 319 9.53 6.33 -25.08
CA ARG A 319 10.60 5.55 -24.46
C ARG A 319 10.15 5.15 -23.06
N ILE A 320 9.75 3.90 -22.88
CA ILE A 320 9.20 3.38 -21.64
C ILE A 320 10.33 2.73 -20.84
N TYR A 321 10.56 3.24 -19.64
CA TYR A 321 11.49 2.66 -18.67
C TYR A 321 10.74 2.23 -17.41
N LEU A 322 11.15 1.08 -16.89
CA LEU A 322 10.62 0.50 -15.68
C LEU A 322 11.77 -0.07 -14.84
N ASN A 323 11.79 0.27 -13.55
CA ASN A 323 12.59 -0.42 -12.55
C ASN A 323 11.75 -0.70 -11.30
N VAL A 324 11.71 -1.97 -10.88
CA VAL A 324 10.93 -2.46 -9.75
C VAL A 324 11.87 -3.08 -8.73
N GLU A 325 11.66 -2.77 -7.45
CA GLU A 325 12.27 -3.48 -6.32
C GLU A 325 11.17 -3.88 -5.33
N GLY A 326 10.87 -5.17 -5.26
CA GLY A 326 9.90 -5.74 -4.31
C GLY A 326 10.54 -6.15 -2.98
N GLU A 327 9.70 -6.55 -2.02
CA GLU A 327 10.12 -7.10 -0.72
C GLU A 327 10.12 -8.65 -0.67
N ASN A 328 9.81 -9.28 -1.81
CA ASN A 328 9.62 -10.72 -2.04
C ASN A 328 9.78 -11.01 -3.55
N SER A 329 9.76 -12.28 -3.95
CA SER A 329 9.81 -12.69 -5.35
C SER A 329 8.69 -12.03 -6.14
N VAL A 330 9.06 -11.33 -7.20
CA VAL A 330 8.12 -10.81 -8.18
C VAL A 330 7.54 -12.02 -8.95
N ASP A 331 6.22 -12.11 -8.98
CA ASP A 331 5.50 -13.07 -9.80
C ASP A 331 5.44 -12.57 -11.25
N TYR A 332 4.95 -11.35 -11.44
CA TYR A 332 5.05 -10.66 -12.72
C TYR A 332 4.96 -9.14 -12.57
N VAL A 333 5.38 -8.45 -13.63
CA VAL A 333 5.11 -7.02 -13.84
C VAL A 333 4.39 -6.87 -15.18
N ASP A 334 3.34 -6.04 -15.21
CA ASP A 334 2.62 -5.67 -16.41
C ASP A 334 2.77 -4.18 -16.70
N ILE A 335 2.96 -3.86 -17.97
CA ILE A 335 2.78 -2.51 -18.52
C ILE A 335 1.44 -2.50 -19.23
N ILE A 336 0.51 -1.71 -18.71
CA ILE A 336 -0.84 -1.54 -19.26
C ILE A 336 -0.86 -0.28 -20.12
N LYS A 337 -1.48 -0.36 -21.30
CA LYS A 337 -1.83 0.76 -22.18
C LYS A 337 -3.30 0.66 -22.52
N ASN A 338 -4.11 1.69 -22.24
CA ASN A 338 -5.52 1.72 -22.62
C ASN A 338 -6.29 0.44 -22.24
N GLY A 339 -6.09 -0.04 -21.01
CA GLY A 339 -6.72 -1.25 -20.45
C GLY A 339 -6.13 -2.57 -20.96
N LYS A 340 -5.10 -2.56 -21.81
CA LYS A 340 -4.46 -3.75 -22.38
C LYS A 340 -3.04 -3.92 -21.86
N CYS A 341 -2.67 -5.13 -21.45
CA CYS A 341 -1.28 -5.45 -21.16
C CYS A 341 -0.47 -5.53 -22.46
N ILE A 342 0.47 -4.60 -22.63
CA ILE A 342 1.35 -4.53 -23.81
C ILE A 342 2.69 -5.24 -23.59
N ALA A 343 3.09 -5.44 -22.33
CA ALA A 343 4.26 -6.21 -21.96
C ALA A 343 4.10 -6.83 -20.58
N ARG A 344 4.37 -8.14 -20.47
CA ARG A 344 4.47 -8.86 -19.20
C ARG A 344 5.87 -9.44 -19.01
N MET A 345 6.47 -9.13 -17.86
CA MET A 345 7.69 -9.76 -17.35
C MET A 345 7.30 -10.77 -16.27
N ASN A 346 7.50 -12.07 -16.50
CA ASN A 346 7.20 -13.12 -15.50
C ASN A 346 8.47 -13.50 -14.75
N GLY A 347 8.42 -13.46 -13.42
CA GLY A 347 9.45 -13.99 -12.55
C GLY A 347 9.44 -15.52 -12.50
N PRO A 348 10.53 -16.15 -12.03
CA PRO A 348 10.62 -17.59 -11.93
C PRO A 348 9.62 -18.15 -10.90
N LEU A 349 9.12 -19.37 -11.12
CA LEU A 349 8.26 -20.05 -10.14
C LEU A 349 8.98 -20.24 -8.80
N ILE A 350 10.23 -20.70 -8.87
CA ILE A 350 11.16 -20.82 -7.75
C ILE A 350 12.42 -20.08 -8.15
N PRO A 351 12.90 -19.09 -7.36
CA PRO A 351 14.16 -18.41 -7.64
C PRO A 351 15.34 -19.37 -7.73
N GLU A 352 16.22 -19.16 -8.69
CA GLU A 352 17.50 -19.88 -8.75
C GLU A 352 18.40 -19.43 -7.60
N VAL A 353 19.06 -20.38 -6.94
CA VAL A 353 20.05 -20.07 -5.90
C VAL A 353 21.27 -19.42 -6.57
N PRO A 354 21.65 -18.19 -6.17
CA PRO A 354 22.76 -17.49 -6.80
C PRO A 354 24.08 -18.25 -6.62
N GLN A 355 24.97 -18.17 -7.61
CA GLN A 355 26.33 -18.73 -7.48
C GLN A 355 27.24 -17.83 -6.65
N GLU A 356 26.99 -16.51 -6.66
CA GLU A 356 27.73 -15.52 -5.88
C GLU A 356 27.66 -15.76 -4.37
N ASP A 357 28.71 -15.32 -3.68
CA ASP A 357 28.86 -15.41 -2.23
C ASP A 357 29.86 -14.31 -1.79
N PRO A 358 29.49 -13.35 -0.92
CA PRO A 358 28.21 -13.21 -0.23
C PRO A 358 27.04 -12.93 -1.18
N VAL A 359 25.84 -13.34 -0.76
CA VAL A 359 24.59 -13.10 -1.49
C VAL A 359 23.87 -11.88 -0.92
N ARG A 360 23.17 -11.13 -1.78
CA ARG A 360 22.13 -10.19 -1.34
C ARG A 360 20.76 -10.86 -1.45
N CYS A 361 20.02 -10.92 -0.34
CA CYS A 361 18.69 -11.52 -0.31
C CYS A 361 17.76 -10.81 0.67
N LYS A 362 16.44 -10.91 0.43
CA LYS A 362 15.41 -10.51 1.38
C LYS A 362 14.75 -11.72 2.02
N ILE A 363 14.59 -11.74 3.33
CA ILE A 363 13.93 -12.83 4.06
C ILE A 363 12.90 -12.28 5.04
N LYS A 364 11.68 -12.81 4.97
CA LYS A 364 10.62 -12.53 5.93
C LYS A 364 10.62 -13.57 7.05
N VAL A 365 10.68 -13.12 8.31
CA VAL A 365 10.38 -13.98 9.47
C VAL A 365 9.01 -13.61 10.01
N GLU A 366 8.14 -14.60 10.16
CA GLU A 366 6.75 -14.43 10.59
C GLU A 366 6.44 -15.17 11.89
N PHE A 367 5.51 -14.60 12.66
CA PHE A 367 5.16 -15.02 14.02
C PHE A 367 3.63 -15.08 14.15
N GLY A 368 3.08 -16.18 14.63
CA GLY A 368 1.63 -16.32 14.81
C GLY A 368 1.14 -17.78 14.83
N TRP A 369 0.04 -18.07 14.12
CA TRP A 369 -0.59 -19.41 14.01
C TRP A 369 -1.08 -20.02 15.32
N ASN A 370 -1.25 -19.22 16.37
CA ASN A 370 -1.89 -19.69 17.60
C ASN A 370 -3.38 -19.96 17.37
N ARG A 371 -3.99 -20.73 18.27
CA ARG A 371 -5.43 -21.04 18.25
C ARG A 371 -6.25 -20.30 19.31
N GLU A 372 -5.55 -19.70 20.27
CA GLU A 372 -6.16 -19.09 21.45
C GLU A 372 -6.67 -17.66 21.12
N GLU A 373 -7.71 -17.22 21.84
CA GLU A 373 -8.24 -15.85 21.69
C GLU A 373 -7.27 -14.80 22.23
N GLU A 374 -6.48 -15.16 23.24
CA GLU A 374 -5.48 -14.28 23.81
C GLU A 374 -4.35 -14.02 22.81
N TYR A 375 -3.86 -12.79 22.82
CA TYR A 375 -2.70 -12.41 22.03
C TYR A 375 -1.48 -13.19 22.51
N VAL A 376 -0.70 -13.67 21.56
CA VAL A 376 0.66 -14.12 21.84
C VAL A 376 1.56 -12.91 21.81
N HIS A 377 2.20 -12.65 22.94
CA HIS A 377 3.25 -11.66 23.06
C HIS A 377 4.59 -12.27 22.63
N TRP A 378 5.25 -11.64 21.68
CA TRP A 378 6.56 -12.02 21.17
C TRP A 378 7.56 -10.97 21.60
N ASN A 379 8.46 -11.35 22.51
CA ASN A 379 9.57 -10.53 22.93
C ASN A 379 10.88 -11.26 22.63
N GLY A 380 11.77 -10.58 21.90
CA GLY A 380 13.01 -11.20 21.48
C GLY A 380 13.67 -10.46 20.32
N LYS A 381 14.58 -11.16 19.64
CA LYS A 381 15.32 -10.57 18.53
C LYS A 381 15.61 -11.53 17.39
N LEU A 382 15.74 -10.96 16.20
CA LEU A 382 16.36 -11.60 15.05
C LEU A 382 17.82 -11.15 14.96
N SER A 383 18.75 -12.05 14.67
CA SER A 383 20.17 -11.71 14.57
C SER A 383 20.91 -12.53 13.52
N ILE A 384 21.94 -11.94 12.90
CA ILE A 384 22.88 -12.61 11.99
C ILE A 384 24.29 -12.68 12.60
N ASP A 385 25.02 -13.77 12.33
CA ASP A 385 26.41 -13.94 12.80
C ASP A 385 27.48 -13.39 11.83
N LYS A 386 27.15 -13.35 10.54
CA LYS A 386 28.00 -12.89 9.43
C LYS A 386 27.25 -11.89 8.55
N GLY A 387 27.96 -11.16 7.71
CA GLY A 387 27.33 -10.20 6.79
C GLY A 387 26.74 -8.98 7.50
N MET A 388 25.74 -8.37 6.90
CA MET A 388 25.05 -7.20 7.46
C MET A 388 23.55 -7.19 7.10
N ILE A 389 22.75 -6.63 7.99
CA ILE A 389 21.36 -6.23 7.74
C ILE A 389 21.39 -4.85 7.09
N ASN A 390 21.00 -4.77 5.82
CA ASN A 390 20.95 -3.53 5.03
C ASN A 390 19.72 -2.69 5.36
N GLN A 391 18.57 -3.36 5.56
CA GLN A 391 17.28 -2.73 5.81
C GLN A 391 16.38 -3.70 6.57
N ILE A 392 15.53 -3.14 7.43
CA ILE A 392 14.47 -3.84 8.16
C ILE A 392 13.13 -3.23 7.72
N THR A 393 12.20 -4.05 7.25
CA THR A 393 10.85 -3.61 6.87
C THR A 393 9.82 -4.35 7.74
N PRO A 394 9.09 -3.67 8.62
CA PRO A 394 8.03 -4.29 9.41
C PRO A 394 6.81 -4.63 8.54
N CYS A 395 6.18 -5.76 8.85
CA CYS A 395 4.94 -6.26 8.27
C CYS A 395 3.90 -6.40 9.37
N PHE A 396 3.65 -5.30 10.10
CA PHE A 396 2.79 -5.30 11.29
C PHE A 396 1.33 -5.10 10.94
N ARG A 397 0.45 -5.84 11.60
CA ARG A 397 -0.99 -5.85 11.36
C ARG A 397 -1.76 -5.45 12.60
N GLY A 398 -2.83 -4.68 12.37
CA GLY A 398 -3.89 -4.47 13.35
C GLY A 398 -4.90 -5.60 13.34
N ALA A 399 -5.85 -5.54 14.28
CA ALA A 399 -7.00 -6.43 14.27
C ALA A 399 -7.87 -6.22 13.02
N ALA A 400 -8.49 -7.31 12.56
CA ALA A 400 -9.28 -7.34 11.33
C ALA A 400 -10.73 -6.85 11.55
N TYR A 401 -10.89 -5.65 12.09
CA TYR A 401 -12.18 -4.97 12.16
C TYR A 401 -12.44 -4.19 10.87
N THR A 402 -13.65 -4.32 10.34
CA THR A 402 -14.14 -3.59 9.16
C THR A 402 -15.25 -2.61 9.52
N SER A 403 -16.05 -2.89 10.55
CA SER A 403 -17.12 -2.02 11.03
C SER A 403 -17.54 -2.45 12.45
N PRO A 404 -18.11 -1.52 13.25
CA PRO A 404 -18.65 -1.85 14.57
C PRO A 404 -19.78 -2.87 14.50
N GLN A 405 -19.79 -3.80 15.44
CA GLN A 405 -20.86 -4.80 15.58
C GLN A 405 -21.63 -4.62 16.90
N PRO A 406 -22.95 -4.91 16.92
CA PRO A 406 -23.75 -4.84 18.13
C PRO A 406 -23.17 -5.73 19.26
N GLY A 407 -22.94 -5.13 20.44
CA GLY A 407 -22.47 -5.86 21.61
C GLY A 407 -20.96 -6.06 21.70
N GLU A 408 -20.18 -5.42 20.82
CA GLU A 408 -18.72 -5.40 20.93
C GLU A 408 -18.24 -4.72 22.21
N LYS A 409 -17.14 -5.26 22.76
CA LYS A 409 -16.46 -4.71 23.94
C LYS A 409 -15.45 -3.65 23.51
N ALA A 410 -15.03 -2.83 24.47
CA ALA A 410 -13.88 -1.95 24.27
C ALA A 410 -12.66 -2.76 23.79
N PHE A 411 -12.08 -2.34 22.67
CA PHE A 411 -10.91 -2.95 22.06
C PHE A 411 -9.72 -2.01 22.21
N GLU A 412 -8.62 -2.55 22.73
CA GLU A 412 -7.35 -1.86 22.89
C GLU A 412 -6.39 -2.33 21.80
N THR A 413 -5.81 -1.38 21.07
CA THR A 413 -4.88 -1.68 19.99
C THR A 413 -3.54 -2.15 20.55
N ARG A 414 -3.04 -3.28 20.04
CA ARG A 414 -1.72 -3.78 20.39
C ARG A 414 -0.68 -3.27 19.38
N VAL A 415 0.04 -2.23 19.74
CA VAL A 415 1.09 -1.64 18.91
C VAL A 415 2.31 -2.57 18.87
N ASN A 416 2.76 -2.94 17.66
CA ASN A 416 3.95 -3.76 17.43
C ASN A 416 5.13 -2.82 17.19
N ARG A 417 6.32 -3.13 17.72
CA ARG A 417 7.46 -2.21 17.71
C ARG A 417 8.78 -2.86 17.32
N ILE A 418 9.61 -2.08 16.65
CA ILE A 418 11.06 -2.30 16.59
C ILE A 418 11.70 -1.53 17.74
N LEU A 419 12.15 -2.24 18.78
CA LEU A 419 12.72 -1.60 19.97
C LEU A 419 14.13 -1.06 19.72
N SER A 420 14.93 -1.82 18.97
CA SER A 420 16.28 -1.46 18.60
C SER A 420 16.69 -2.19 17.32
N SER A 421 17.62 -1.61 16.57
CA SER A 421 18.20 -2.27 15.39
C SER A 421 19.66 -1.89 15.18
N SER A 422 20.40 -2.80 14.57
CA SER A 422 21.79 -2.65 14.17
C SER A 422 22.02 -3.35 12.83
N GLU A 423 23.25 -3.29 12.31
CA GLU A 423 23.64 -4.10 11.14
C GLU A 423 23.67 -5.62 11.44
N LYS A 424 23.41 -6.04 12.68
CA LYS A 424 23.52 -7.45 13.12
C LYS A 424 22.26 -8.01 13.74
N ASP A 425 21.42 -7.18 14.33
CA ASP A 425 20.20 -7.64 14.97
C ASP A 425 19.07 -6.60 14.96
N VAL A 426 17.87 -7.09 15.21
CA VAL A 426 16.67 -6.29 15.43
C VAL A 426 15.89 -6.88 16.60
N GLU A 427 15.62 -6.04 17.60
CA GLU A 427 14.83 -6.37 18.78
C GLU A 427 13.38 -5.96 18.57
N LEU A 428 12.45 -6.86 18.91
CA LEU A 428 11.06 -6.77 18.53
C LEU A 428 10.16 -7.00 19.75
N ASP A 429 9.10 -6.18 19.81
CA ASP A 429 7.99 -6.31 20.75
C ASP A 429 6.69 -6.39 19.95
N MET A 430 6.13 -7.58 19.82
CA MET A 430 5.02 -7.82 18.91
C MET A 430 3.90 -8.64 19.55
N TYR A 431 2.70 -8.49 19.01
CA TYR A 431 1.49 -9.17 19.42
C TYR A 431 0.81 -9.78 18.20
N SER A 432 0.68 -11.10 18.17
CA SER A 432 -0.12 -11.80 17.15
C SER A 432 -1.39 -12.36 17.78
N ALA A 433 -2.49 -12.30 17.04
CA ALA A 433 -3.72 -13.01 17.38
C ALA A 433 -3.88 -14.24 16.48
N LYS A 434 -4.79 -15.14 16.85
CA LYS A 434 -5.20 -16.22 15.96
C LYS A 434 -5.76 -15.64 14.66
N ASN A 435 -5.57 -16.35 13.56
CA ASN A 435 -6.20 -15.95 12.30
C ASN A 435 -7.73 -16.08 12.45
N PRO A 436 -8.52 -15.03 12.12
CA PRO A 436 -9.98 -15.08 12.21
C PRO A 436 -10.59 -16.20 11.36
N ASN A 437 -9.95 -16.49 10.23
CA ASN A 437 -10.31 -17.55 9.30
C ASN A 437 -9.07 -17.95 8.48
N THR A 438 -9.22 -18.89 7.55
CA THR A 438 -8.11 -19.42 6.74
C THR A 438 -7.60 -18.47 5.65
N THR A 439 -8.24 -17.32 5.47
CA THR A 439 -7.92 -16.32 4.43
C THR A 439 -7.53 -14.94 4.99
N THR A 440 -7.72 -14.70 6.28
CA THR A 440 -7.40 -13.43 6.95
C THR A 440 -6.15 -13.61 7.83
N PRO A 441 -4.98 -13.10 7.42
CA PRO A 441 -3.76 -13.24 8.21
C PRO A 441 -3.76 -12.28 9.40
N SER A 442 -3.39 -12.79 10.57
CA SER A 442 -3.14 -12.01 11.80
C SER A 442 -1.74 -12.26 12.37
N MET A 443 -0.89 -12.93 11.60
CA MET A 443 0.54 -13.05 11.88
C MET A 443 1.24 -11.69 11.81
N GLN A 444 2.27 -11.52 12.62
CA GLN A 444 3.21 -10.41 12.52
C GLN A 444 4.46 -10.87 11.75
N GLY A 445 5.23 -9.93 11.20
CA GLY A 445 6.49 -10.29 10.57
C GLY A 445 7.41 -9.13 10.30
N VAL A 446 8.64 -9.46 9.98
CA VAL A 446 9.70 -8.52 9.63
C VAL A 446 10.48 -9.06 8.45
N ILE A 447 10.77 -8.20 7.48
CA ILE A 447 11.61 -8.50 6.32
C ILE A 447 12.99 -7.93 6.57
N LEU A 448 14.02 -8.74 6.40
CA LEU A 448 15.42 -8.35 6.47
C LEU A 448 16.03 -8.37 5.06
N ASP A 449 16.53 -7.23 4.58
CA ASP A 449 17.45 -7.18 3.42
C ASP A 449 18.86 -7.44 3.95
N LEU A 450 19.49 -8.52 3.48
CA LEU A 450 20.76 -9.01 3.99
C LEU A 450 21.81 -9.01 2.88
N THR A 451 23.05 -8.67 3.23
CA THR A 451 24.25 -9.03 2.45
C THR A 451 25.12 -9.93 3.31
N ILE A 452 25.14 -11.22 2.98
CA ILE A 452 25.59 -12.26 3.92
C ILE A 452 26.19 -13.47 3.19
N PRO A 453 27.28 -14.08 3.71
CA PRO A 453 27.76 -15.35 3.19
C PRO A 453 26.71 -16.46 3.29
N LYS A 454 26.70 -17.41 2.37
CA LYS A 454 25.72 -18.52 2.41
C LYS A 454 25.80 -19.36 3.67
N GLU A 455 27.00 -19.51 4.25
CA GLU A 455 27.16 -20.19 5.54
C GLU A 455 26.84 -19.30 6.76
N GLY A 456 26.52 -18.02 6.57
CA GLY A 456 26.05 -17.12 7.61
C GLY A 456 24.66 -17.52 8.09
N ASN A 457 24.43 -17.40 9.39
CA ASN A 457 23.22 -17.85 10.05
C ASN A 457 22.27 -16.69 10.36
N LEU A 458 20.98 -16.91 10.17
CA LEU A 458 19.91 -16.11 10.74
C LEU A 458 19.33 -16.85 11.95
N THR A 459 19.24 -16.15 13.09
CA THR A 459 18.69 -16.68 14.34
C THR A 459 17.46 -15.89 14.76
N ALA A 460 16.41 -16.59 15.18
CA ALA A 460 15.30 -16.03 15.94
C ALA A 460 15.39 -16.51 17.38
N ASP A 461 15.43 -15.58 18.33
CA ASP A 461 15.52 -15.81 19.77
C ASP A 461 14.34 -15.11 20.44
N PHE A 462 13.28 -15.86 20.73
CA PHE A 462 11.99 -15.34 21.20
C PHE A 462 11.42 -16.22 22.29
N ASN A 463 10.89 -15.61 23.34
CA ASN A 463 10.15 -16.31 24.41
C ASN A 463 10.90 -17.54 24.97
N GLY A 464 12.24 -17.45 25.09
CA GLY A 464 13.09 -18.52 25.60
C GLY A 464 13.37 -19.67 24.61
N LYS A 465 13.00 -19.53 23.34
CA LYS A 465 13.31 -20.48 22.26
C LYS A 465 14.23 -19.84 21.22
N ARG A 466 15.21 -20.60 20.77
CA ARG A 466 16.19 -20.17 19.77
C ARG A 466 16.19 -21.12 18.58
N PHE A 467 16.02 -20.56 17.38
CA PHE A 467 16.07 -21.28 16.11
C PHE A 467 17.07 -20.60 15.17
N THR A 468 17.96 -21.38 14.56
CA THR A 468 19.06 -20.88 13.73
C THR A 468 19.14 -21.66 12.42
N HIS A 469 19.25 -20.94 11.30
CA HIS A 469 19.40 -21.54 9.96
C HIS A 469 20.44 -20.78 9.12
N PRO A 470 21.31 -21.48 8.39
CA PRO A 470 22.20 -20.83 7.41
C PRO A 470 21.38 -20.27 6.24
N ILE A 471 21.78 -19.12 5.71
CA ILE A 471 21.09 -18.48 4.57
C ILE A 471 21.10 -19.37 3.33
N GLY A 472 22.17 -20.16 3.13
CA GLY A 472 22.23 -21.17 2.07
C GLY A 472 21.05 -22.13 2.10
N GLU A 473 20.60 -22.55 3.28
CA GLU A 473 19.43 -23.42 3.44
C GLU A 473 18.13 -22.66 3.17
N LEU A 474 18.02 -21.42 3.65
CA LEU A 474 16.82 -20.59 3.46
C LEU A 474 16.62 -20.15 2.01
N LEU A 475 17.68 -20.07 1.21
CA LEU A 475 17.58 -19.88 -0.25
C LEU A 475 16.87 -21.06 -0.94
N HIS A 476 17.00 -22.27 -0.39
CA HIS A 476 16.35 -23.48 -0.91
C HIS A 476 14.90 -23.65 -0.44
N GLY A 477 14.51 -23.10 0.71
CA GLY A 477 13.13 -23.14 1.19
C GLY A 477 12.92 -22.62 2.60
N SER A 478 11.65 -22.49 2.99
CA SER A 478 11.24 -22.03 4.32
C SER A 478 11.47 -23.05 5.42
N LYS A 479 11.56 -22.57 6.68
CA LYS A 479 11.65 -23.39 7.89
C LYS A 479 10.66 -22.91 8.93
N ALA A 480 9.83 -23.82 9.43
CA ALA A 480 8.81 -23.52 10.44
C ALA A 480 9.14 -24.23 11.75
N HIS A 481 8.86 -23.56 12.88
CA HIS A 481 9.08 -24.06 14.22
C HIS A 481 7.88 -23.76 15.10
N PHE A 482 7.35 -24.79 15.76
CA PHE A 482 6.35 -24.63 16.81
C PHE A 482 7.04 -24.32 18.14
N MET A 483 6.51 -23.38 18.90
CA MET A 483 7.12 -22.94 20.16
C MET A 483 7.01 -23.99 21.26
N ILE A 484 5.85 -24.65 21.37
CA ILE A 484 5.55 -25.64 22.42
C ILE A 484 5.31 -27.03 21.80
N GLY A 485 4.70 -27.09 20.61
CA GLY A 485 4.40 -28.33 19.92
C GLY A 485 3.23 -28.18 18.95
N TRP A 486 2.64 -29.29 18.54
CA TRP A 486 1.47 -29.27 17.65
C TRP A 486 0.35 -28.40 18.25
N LEU A 487 -0.26 -27.54 17.41
CA LEU A 487 -1.29 -26.56 17.77
C LEU A 487 -0.83 -25.41 18.69
N SER A 488 0.47 -25.17 18.84
CA SER A 488 0.99 -23.93 19.42
C SER A 488 1.22 -22.86 18.37
N GLU A 489 1.47 -21.64 18.83
CA GLU A 489 2.09 -20.58 18.05
C GLU A 489 3.41 -21.05 17.41
N ALA A 490 3.75 -20.42 16.29
CA ALA A 490 4.87 -20.82 15.45
C ALA A 490 5.64 -19.61 14.90
N VAL A 491 6.91 -19.87 14.59
CA VAL A 491 7.81 -18.96 13.86
C VAL A 491 8.12 -19.57 12.51
N SER A 492 7.96 -18.79 11.45
CA SER A 492 8.29 -19.18 10.06
C SER A 492 9.41 -18.30 9.53
N PHE A 493 10.55 -18.93 9.22
CA PHE A 493 11.57 -18.36 8.35
C PHE A 493 11.13 -18.63 6.91
N ASN A 494 10.68 -17.60 6.20
CA ASN A 494 10.34 -17.76 4.79
C ASN A 494 11.58 -18.03 3.95
N ARG A 495 11.38 -18.42 2.68
CA ARG A 495 12.47 -18.55 1.71
C ARG A 495 13.22 -17.21 1.62
N ALA A 496 14.55 -17.25 1.69
CA ALA A 496 15.38 -16.11 1.36
C ALA A 496 15.29 -15.85 -0.16
N ILE A 497 14.85 -14.66 -0.54
CA ILE A 497 14.63 -14.27 -1.92
C ILE A 497 15.88 -13.56 -2.45
N PRO A 498 16.58 -14.08 -3.46
CA PRO A 498 17.75 -13.43 -4.03
C PRO A 498 17.38 -12.18 -4.84
N GLU A 499 18.35 -11.27 -5.01
CA GLU A 499 18.16 -10.00 -5.75
C GLU A 499 17.57 -10.19 -7.16
N SER A 500 17.98 -11.24 -7.88
CA SER A 500 17.47 -11.58 -9.21
C SER A 500 15.97 -11.90 -9.27
N ALA A 501 15.33 -12.16 -8.13
CA ALA A 501 13.91 -12.48 -8.02
C ALA A 501 13.06 -11.34 -7.47
N PHE A 502 13.62 -10.35 -6.78
CA PHE A 502 12.88 -9.19 -6.28
C PHE A 502 13.19 -7.88 -7.03
N GLN A 503 14.18 -7.85 -7.93
CA GLN A 503 14.46 -6.71 -8.80
C GLN A 503 14.15 -6.99 -10.27
N VAL A 504 13.52 -6.02 -10.94
CA VAL A 504 13.17 -6.09 -12.37
C VAL A 504 13.52 -4.76 -13.02
N GLU A 505 14.26 -4.77 -14.11
CA GLU A 505 14.51 -3.59 -14.94
C GLU A 505 14.09 -3.89 -16.38
N HIS A 506 13.40 -2.95 -17.02
CA HIS A 506 12.91 -3.10 -18.37
C HIS A 506 12.92 -1.78 -19.14
N TYR A 507 13.17 -1.88 -20.44
CA TYR A 507 13.11 -0.77 -21.38
C TYR A 507 12.44 -1.22 -22.68
N MET A 508 11.52 -0.42 -23.18
CA MET A 508 10.89 -0.62 -24.48
C MET A 508 10.53 0.71 -25.15
N GLU A 509 10.25 0.66 -26.44
CA GLU A 509 9.72 1.81 -27.19
C GLU A 509 8.33 1.47 -27.73
N ASP A 510 7.40 2.41 -27.59
CA ASP A 510 6.10 2.41 -28.26
C ASP A 510 6.02 3.62 -29.22
N THR A 511 5.86 3.32 -30.50
CA THR A 511 5.81 4.32 -31.58
C THR A 511 4.41 4.44 -32.21
N VAL A 512 3.44 3.70 -31.69
CA VAL A 512 2.09 3.64 -32.25
C VAL A 512 1.11 4.24 -31.25
N ALA A 513 0.65 5.46 -31.51
CA ALA A 513 -0.47 6.03 -30.76
C ALA A 513 -1.77 5.27 -31.11
N GLU A 514 -2.53 4.83 -30.10
CA GLU A 514 -3.82 4.15 -30.31
C GLU A 514 -5.01 5.09 -30.17
N ARG A 515 -4.86 6.15 -29.36
CA ARG A 515 -5.85 7.18 -29.09
C ARG A 515 -5.23 8.57 -29.24
N GLU A 516 -6.07 9.62 -29.21
CA GLU A 516 -5.59 11.00 -29.11
C GLU A 516 -4.83 11.24 -27.80
N VAL A 517 -5.25 10.55 -26.74
CA VAL A 517 -4.55 10.46 -25.45
C VAL A 517 -4.46 8.99 -25.06
N ASP A 518 -3.26 8.42 -25.11
CA ASP A 518 -3.01 7.09 -24.56
C ASP A 518 -2.65 7.22 -23.07
N TYR A 519 -3.14 6.33 -22.22
CA TYR A 519 -2.66 6.22 -20.84
C TYR A 519 -1.87 4.93 -20.63
N TYR A 520 -0.86 5.00 -19.77
CA TYR A 520 -0.03 3.87 -19.39
C TYR A 520 0.10 3.78 -17.88
N TYR A 521 -0.01 2.58 -17.30
CA TYR A 521 0.34 2.36 -15.90
C TYR A 521 0.98 0.99 -15.71
N VAL A 522 1.62 0.79 -14.56
CA VAL A 522 2.29 -0.45 -14.22
C VAL A 522 1.56 -1.12 -13.07
N ARG A 523 1.43 -2.45 -13.12
CA ARG A 523 1.04 -3.27 -11.97
C ARG A 523 2.08 -4.36 -11.71
N VAL A 524 2.45 -4.52 -10.46
CA VAL A 524 3.44 -5.50 -9.98
C VAL A 524 2.72 -6.47 -9.06
N ARG A 525 2.88 -7.77 -9.28
CA ARG A 525 2.45 -8.83 -8.37
C ARG A 525 3.66 -9.54 -7.79
N GLN A 526 3.64 -9.80 -6.50
CA GLN A 526 4.60 -10.66 -5.82
C GLN A 526 3.99 -12.01 -5.44
N LYS A 527 4.83 -13.03 -5.24
CA LYS A 527 4.40 -14.39 -4.90
C LYS A 527 3.69 -14.50 -3.54
N ASN A 528 3.91 -13.55 -2.64
CA ASN A 528 3.22 -13.46 -1.35
C ASN A 528 1.87 -12.72 -1.44
N GLN A 529 1.29 -12.57 -2.64
CA GLN A 529 0.05 -11.84 -2.86
C GLN A 529 0.15 -10.43 -2.29
N GLN A 530 1.26 -9.74 -2.54
CA GLN A 530 1.36 -8.29 -2.35
C GLN A 530 1.53 -7.66 -3.73
N TRP A 531 0.89 -6.50 -3.92
CA TRP A 531 0.81 -5.83 -5.19
C TRP A 531 1.12 -4.35 -5.06
N ALA A 532 1.54 -3.75 -6.17
CA ALA A 532 1.62 -2.30 -6.29
C ALA A 532 1.29 -1.82 -7.71
N TRP A 533 0.80 -0.59 -7.79
CA TRP A 533 0.43 0.10 -9.01
C TRP A 533 1.04 1.49 -9.04
N SER A 534 1.50 1.92 -10.21
CA SER A 534 1.83 3.33 -10.46
C SER A 534 0.56 4.12 -10.78
N SER A 535 0.56 5.43 -10.53
CA SER A 535 -0.39 6.30 -11.23
C SER A 535 -0.14 6.25 -12.75
N PRO A 536 -1.16 6.52 -13.58
CA PRO A 536 -0.97 6.53 -15.02
C PRO A 536 -0.09 7.70 -15.49
N ILE A 537 0.52 7.52 -16.67
CA ILE A 537 1.13 8.58 -17.48
C ILE A 537 0.28 8.72 -18.73
N TRP A 538 -0.13 9.94 -19.06
CA TRP A 538 -0.92 10.22 -20.28
C TRP A 538 -0.03 10.80 -21.36
N VAL A 539 -0.12 10.27 -22.58
CA VAL A 539 0.63 10.72 -23.74
C VAL A 539 -0.33 11.18 -24.83
N GLU A 540 -0.40 12.49 -25.01
CA GLU A 540 -1.13 13.17 -26.08
C GLU A 540 -0.37 13.01 -27.40
N LYS A 541 -1.08 12.66 -28.46
CA LYS A 541 -0.54 12.55 -29.82
C LYS A 541 -0.16 13.94 -30.36
N ILE A 542 0.92 14.00 -31.17
CA ILE A 542 1.36 15.21 -31.89
C ILE A 542 0.95 15.14 -33.35
#